data_AF-W6Z194-F1
#
_entry.id   AF-W6Z194-F1
#
_cell.length_a   1.000
_cell.length_b   1.000
_cell.length_c   1.000
_cell.angle_alpha   90.00
_cell.angle_beta   90.00
_cell.angle_gamma   90.00
#
_symmetry.space_group_name_H-M   'P 1'
#
loop_
_entity.id
_entity.type
_entity.pdbx_description
1 polymer ?
#
loop_
_entity_poly.entity_id
_entity_poly.type
_entity_poly.pdbx_seq_one_letter_code
_entity_poly.pdbx_strand_id
1 'polypeptide(L)'
;MKLFIAFVVALTSSVLAEGVQARVHGNHQYLPQPFVEDSTALGIRCSRSVARDTDKEHRVVTDGTWSGAIIFKKLCAGNFVSVTGRFTIPIPKHTCTSNDTEKGSAWVGISNYTYGSMLQAGVDWEVERSGNVTYSAWYEWVPYLTTYLDDFEVRGGDVMQVDIATTTPTTANVRLINVSTGKDISIDATAAPDSFLTGDNAEWVMEDFSDEGKLPPLADFGEVVFTNASAKTSTGWVEDLGGATIINMVQDGKLVVDTHIPSLSQIAIKYVK
;
A
#
# COMPACT_ATOMS: atom_id res chain seq x y z
N MET A 1 11.39 18.15 19.95
CA MET A 1 10.15 18.97 19.83
C MET A 1 10.23 19.81 18.55
N LYS A 2 9.85 19.23 17.41
CA LYS A 2 9.75 19.85 16.06
C LYS A 2 8.76 18.95 15.31
N LEU A 3 7.46 19.27 15.25
CA LEU A 3 6.75 20.13 14.29
C LEU A 3 6.95 19.69 12.83
N PHE A 4 6.06 18.83 12.34
CA PHE A 4 5.89 18.52 10.91
C PHE A 4 4.80 19.40 10.32
N ILE A 5 5.11 20.03 9.19
CA ILE A 5 4.18 20.84 8.38
C ILE A 5 3.51 19.91 7.37
N ALA A 6 2.22 19.64 7.58
CA ALA A 6 1.38 18.99 6.58
C ALA A 6 0.84 20.07 5.61
N PHE A 7 1.06 19.88 4.30
CA PHE A 7 0.43 20.70 3.27
C PHE A 7 -1.05 20.30 3.15
N VAL A 8 -1.93 21.14 3.69
CA VAL A 8 -3.39 21.05 3.50
C VAL A 8 -3.79 21.99 2.37
N VAL A 9 -4.35 21.44 1.29
CA VAL A 9 -5.04 22.24 0.28
C VAL A 9 -6.44 22.55 0.81
N ALA A 10 -6.67 23.82 1.16
CA ALA A 10 -7.95 24.33 1.59
C ALA A 10 -8.85 24.66 0.39
N LEU A 11 -10.13 24.25 0.46
CA LEU A 11 -11.22 24.91 -0.24
C LEU A 11 -12.23 25.38 0.82
N THR A 12 -12.48 26.68 0.79
CA THR A 12 -13.31 27.44 1.72
C THR A 12 -14.76 27.46 1.26
N SER A 13 -15.70 27.47 2.21
CA SER A 13 -16.67 28.58 2.33
C SER A 13 -17.54 28.43 3.58
N SER A 14 -17.63 29.55 4.29
CA SER A 14 -18.37 29.90 5.51
C SER A 14 -19.87 30.08 5.30
N VAL A 15 -20.69 29.84 6.34
CA VAL A 15 -21.72 30.79 6.85
C VAL A 15 -21.95 30.53 8.36
N LEU A 16 -22.09 31.62 9.13
CA LEU A 16 -22.29 31.71 10.58
C LEU A 16 -23.79 31.88 10.98
N ALA A 17 -24.05 31.53 12.25
CA ALA A 17 -24.93 32.17 13.24
C ALA A 17 -26.44 31.76 13.40
N GLU A 18 -26.69 31.19 14.60
CA GLU A 18 -27.66 31.58 15.66
C GLU A 18 -29.19 31.42 15.52
N GLY A 19 -29.75 30.49 16.32
CA GLY A 19 -30.66 30.77 17.46
C GLY A 19 -32.12 31.21 17.24
N VAL A 20 -33.06 30.48 17.89
CA VAL A 20 -34.27 30.92 18.66
C VAL A 20 -35.45 29.93 18.52
N GLN A 21 -36.07 29.55 19.65
CA GLN A 21 -37.31 28.78 19.75
C GLN A 21 -38.58 29.66 19.67
N ALA A 22 -39.68 29.13 19.12
CA ALA A 22 -41.06 29.32 19.64
C ALA A 22 -42.11 28.40 18.94
N ARG A 23 -43.18 28.07 19.68
CA ARG A 23 -44.30 27.15 19.39
C ARG A 23 -45.42 27.74 18.49
N VAL A 24 -45.99 26.86 17.65
CA VAL A 24 -47.42 26.58 17.31
C VAL A 24 -48.37 27.73 16.90
N HIS A 25 -48.88 27.67 15.66
CA HIS A 25 -50.32 27.56 15.34
C HIS A 25 -50.53 27.09 13.89
N GLY A 26 -51.44 26.13 13.70
CA GLY A 26 -51.68 25.46 12.43
C GLY A 26 -52.59 26.22 11.46
N ASN A 27 -52.36 25.99 10.17
CA ASN A 27 -53.41 25.93 9.15
C ASN A 27 -52.93 25.03 8.01
N HIS A 28 -53.76 24.06 7.65
CA HIS A 28 -53.47 23.04 6.64
C HIS A 28 -53.31 23.67 5.24
N GLN A 29 -52.08 23.60 4.72
CA GLN A 29 -51.82 23.57 3.29
C GLN A 29 -51.12 22.24 2.98
N TYR A 30 -51.64 21.49 2.01
CA TYR A 30 -51.01 20.29 1.48
C TYR A 30 -49.68 20.71 0.81
N LEU A 31 -48.59 20.59 1.55
CA LEU A 31 -47.24 20.62 1.01
C LEU A 31 -46.91 19.21 0.50
N PRO A 32 -46.35 19.04 -0.70
CA PRO A 32 -45.85 17.74 -1.14
C PRO A 32 -44.81 17.27 -0.13
N GLN A 33 -44.95 16.02 0.35
CA GLN A 33 -43.98 15.42 1.24
C GLN A 33 -42.60 15.44 0.56
N PRO A 34 -41.51 15.65 1.33
CA PRO A 34 -40.17 15.47 0.78
C PRO A 34 -40.08 14.06 0.21
N PHE A 35 -39.54 13.96 -1.00
CA PHE A 35 -39.20 12.72 -1.64
C PHE A 35 -38.38 11.90 -0.63
N VAL A 36 -39.01 10.86 -0.08
CA VAL A 36 -38.27 9.76 0.52
C VAL A 36 -37.48 9.20 -0.65
N GLU A 37 -36.18 9.49 -0.70
CA GLU A 37 -35.28 8.80 -1.62
C GLU A 37 -35.33 7.33 -1.23
N ASP A 38 -36.19 6.61 -1.94
CA ASP A 38 -36.24 5.17 -1.95
C ASP A 38 -34.84 4.69 -2.32
N SER A 39 -34.18 4.00 -1.39
CA SER A 39 -32.84 3.45 -1.53
C SER A 39 -32.76 2.32 -2.58
N THR A 40 -33.75 2.24 -3.46
CA THR A 40 -33.86 1.31 -4.58
C THR A 40 -33.19 1.84 -5.86
N ALA A 41 -32.72 3.10 -5.89
CA ALA A 41 -32.08 3.69 -7.07
C ALA A 41 -30.63 3.22 -7.34
N LEU A 42 -30.02 2.43 -6.45
CA LEU A 42 -28.83 1.62 -6.75
C LEU A 42 -29.08 0.18 -6.30
N GLY A 43 -29.97 -0.51 -7.01
CA GLY A 43 -30.20 -1.94 -6.87
C GLY A 43 -29.01 -2.81 -7.29
N ILE A 44 -27.81 -2.56 -6.77
CA ILE A 44 -26.67 -3.46 -6.90
C ILE A 44 -26.92 -4.64 -5.97
N ARG A 45 -27.69 -5.62 -6.45
CA ARG A 45 -27.66 -6.95 -5.86
C ARG A 45 -26.29 -7.53 -6.18
N CYS A 46 -25.43 -7.65 -5.17
CA CYS A 46 -24.19 -8.42 -5.27
C CYS A 46 -24.57 -9.89 -5.57
N SER A 47 -24.79 -10.20 -6.84
CA SER A 47 -25.06 -11.55 -7.30
C SER A 47 -23.77 -12.35 -7.15
N ARG A 48 -23.86 -13.62 -6.75
CA ARG A 48 -22.70 -14.52 -6.55
C ARG A 48 -21.89 -14.75 -7.84
N SER A 49 -22.45 -14.33 -8.96
CA SER A 49 -21.76 -14.10 -10.23
C SER A 49 -21.30 -12.64 -10.30
N VAL A 50 -20.53 -12.15 -9.32
CA VAL A 50 -19.53 -11.13 -9.63
C VAL A 50 -18.64 -11.86 -10.63
N ALA A 51 -19.04 -11.74 -11.89
CA ALA A 51 -18.34 -12.27 -13.02
C ALA A 51 -16.91 -11.83 -12.79
N ARG A 52 -15.96 -12.74 -13.04
CA ARG A 52 -14.57 -12.34 -13.25
C ARG A 52 -14.69 -11.15 -14.18
N ASP A 53 -14.51 -9.95 -13.65
CA ASP A 53 -14.51 -8.77 -14.48
C ASP A 53 -13.17 -8.88 -15.17
N THR A 54 -13.20 -9.57 -16.30
CA THR A 54 -12.05 -9.85 -17.13
C THR A 54 -11.74 -8.65 -18.01
N ASP A 55 -12.17 -7.45 -17.63
CA ASP A 55 -11.40 -6.23 -17.94
C ASP A 55 -10.04 -6.35 -17.25
N LYS A 56 -9.22 -7.20 -17.90
CA LYS A 56 -7.86 -7.62 -17.58
C LYS A 56 -6.84 -6.55 -17.95
N GLU A 57 -7.29 -5.36 -18.36
CA GLU A 57 -6.35 -4.31 -18.74
C GLU A 57 -5.83 -3.65 -17.48
N HIS A 58 -4.51 -3.75 -17.30
CA HIS A 58 -3.84 -3.06 -16.24
C HIS A 58 -3.79 -1.57 -16.57
N ARG A 59 -4.31 -0.74 -15.67
CA ARG A 59 -4.04 0.70 -15.73
C ARG A 59 -2.58 0.93 -15.37
N VAL A 60 -1.87 1.75 -16.14
CA VAL A 60 -0.49 2.16 -15.84
C VAL A 60 -0.49 3.60 -15.35
N VAL A 61 0.14 3.85 -14.20
CA VAL A 61 0.39 5.18 -13.65
C VAL A 61 1.87 5.35 -13.31
N THR A 62 2.28 6.57 -12.96
CA THR A 62 3.67 6.87 -12.58
C THR A 62 3.73 7.50 -11.20
N ASP A 63 4.78 7.19 -10.44
CA ASP A 63 5.07 7.78 -9.14
C ASP A 63 6.57 8.14 -9.04
N GLY A 64 6.94 9.04 -8.12
CA GLY A 64 8.33 9.47 -7.96
C GLY A 64 9.19 8.54 -7.09
N THR A 65 8.55 7.74 -6.24
CA THR A 65 9.21 6.92 -5.22
C THR A 65 8.76 5.47 -5.24
N TRP A 66 7.59 5.16 -5.81
CA TRP A 66 7.08 3.79 -5.88
C TRP A 66 7.09 3.22 -7.30
N SER A 67 7.35 1.92 -7.39
CA SER A 67 7.02 1.10 -8.56
C SER A 67 6.45 -0.24 -8.10
N GLY A 68 5.50 -0.81 -8.83
CA GLY A 68 4.88 -2.08 -8.43
C GLY A 68 3.45 -2.19 -8.88
N ALA A 69 2.63 -2.91 -8.12
CA ALA A 69 1.21 -3.08 -8.43
C ALA A 69 0.33 -2.84 -7.21
N ILE A 70 -0.83 -2.25 -7.45
CA ILE A 70 -1.89 -2.02 -6.46
C ILE A 70 -3.20 -2.63 -6.96
N ILE A 71 -3.86 -3.40 -6.11
CA ILE A 71 -5.26 -3.79 -6.30
C ILE A 71 -6.15 -2.97 -5.38
N PHE A 72 -7.26 -2.48 -5.92
CA PHE A 72 -8.25 -1.69 -5.20
C PHE A 72 -9.45 -2.56 -4.87
N LYS A 73 -10.06 -2.34 -3.71
CA LYS A 73 -11.28 -3.06 -3.34
C LYS A 73 -12.39 -2.83 -4.37
N LYS A 74 -13.14 -3.90 -4.67
CA LYS A 74 -14.30 -3.85 -5.56
C LYS A 74 -15.58 -3.68 -4.74
N LEU A 75 -16.58 -2.96 -5.29
CA LEU A 75 -17.81 -2.51 -4.60
C LEU A 75 -18.68 -3.63 -3.96
N CYS A 76 -18.38 -4.91 -4.19
CA CYS A 76 -19.05 -6.05 -3.56
C CYS A 76 -18.08 -7.11 -2.97
N ALA A 77 -16.76 -6.94 -3.11
CA ALA A 77 -15.78 -7.92 -2.63
C ALA A 77 -15.47 -7.73 -1.14
N GLY A 78 -15.79 -6.56 -0.57
CA GLY A 78 -15.39 -6.18 0.78
C GLY A 78 -13.99 -5.59 0.82
N ASN A 79 -13.54 -5.25 2.02
CA ASN A 79 -12.21 -4.66 2.24
C ASN A 79 -11.14 -5.77 2.29
N PHE A 80 -9.91 -5.46 1.91
CA PHE A 80 -8.78 -6.36 2.13
C PHE A 80 -8.50 -6.54 3.62
N VAL A 81 -8.34 -7.80 4.02
CA VAL A 81 -8.02 -8.20 5.40
C VAL A 81 -6.74 -9.01 5.48
N SER A 82 -6.23 -9.49 4.35
CA SER A 82 -4.88 -10.03 4.28
C SER A 82 -4.25 -9.81 2.92
N VAL A 83 -2.93 -9.73 2.88
CA VAL A 83 -2.12 -9.68 1.66
C VAL A 83 -0.91 -10.60 1.85
N THR A 84 -0.48 -11.22 0.76
CA THR A 84 0.74 -12.03 0.75
C THR A 84 1.53 -11.74 -0.51
N GLY A 85 2.86 -11.82 -0.40
CA GLY A 85 3.76 -11.75 -1.53
C GLY A 85 5.11 -12.38 -1.18
N ARG A 86 5.76 -12.93 -2.19
CA ARG A 86 7.08 -13.54 -2.06
C ARG A 86 8.03 -13.00 -3.10
N PHE A 87 9.22 -12.60 -2.70
CA PHE A 87 10.25 -12.10 -3.60
C PHE A 87 11.63 -12.64 -3.21
N THR A 88 12.56 -12.64 -4.15
CA THR A 88 13.98 -12.86 -3.84
C THR A 88 14.59 -11.51 -3.54
N ILE A 89 15.28 -11.36 -2.40
CA ILE A 89 15.98 -10.12 -2.06
C ILE A 89 17.04 -9.88 -3.15
N PRO A 90 17.06 -8.70 -3.81
CA PRO A 90 18.00 -8.43 -4.87
C PRO A 90 19.44 -8.38 -4.35
N ILE A 91 20.42 -8.45 -5.26
CA ILE A 91 21.82 -8.15 -4.98
C ILE A 91 22.16 -6.87 -5.73
N PRO A 92 21.83 -5.69 -5.15
CA PRO A 92 21.97 -4.42 -5.83
C PRO A 92 23.42 -4.03 -6.07
N LYS A 93 23.62 -3.08 -6.99
CA LYS A 93 24.92 -2.50 -7.33
C LYS A 93 24.86 -0.99 -7.22
N HIS A 94 25.99 -0.42 -6.81
CA HIS A 94 26.15 1.03 -6.78
C HIS A 94 26.19 1.58 -8.22
N THR A 95 25.34 2.54 -8.56
CA THR A 95 25.26 3.17 -9.90
C THR A 95 26.49 4.00 -10.21
N CYS A 96 27.22 4.44 -9.17
CA CYS A 96 28.41 5.27 -9.24
C CYS A 96 28.16 6.69 -9.75
N THR A 97 26.89 7.13 -9.76
CA THR A 97 26.48 8.47 -10.19
C THR A 97 26.76 9.55 -9.13
N SER A 98 26.80 9.18 -7.84
CA SER A 98 27.25 10.03 -6.74
C SER A 98 28.22 9.29 -5.79
N ASN A 99 28.63 9.95 -4.71
CA ASN A 99 29.42 9.35 -3.63
C ASN A 99 28.57 8.90 -2.43
N ASP A 100 27.25 9.09 -2.52
CA ASP A 100 26.33 8.80 -1.43
C ASP A 100 26.01 7.31 -1.38
N THR A 101 25.57 6.82 -0.22
CA THR A 101 24.99 5.48 -0.12
C THR A 101 23.67 5.45 -0.89
N GLU A 102 23.53 4.46 -1.77
CA GLU A 102 22.31 4.24 -2.55
C GLU A 102 21.40 3.25 -1.83
N LYS A 103 20.08 3.41 -1.95
CA LYS A 103 19.12 2.59 -1.18
C LYS A 103 18.02 2.01 -2.05
N GLY A 104 17.19 1.16 -1.46
CA GLY A 104 15.93 0.70 -2.04
C GLY A 104 15.24 -0.27 -1.11
N SER A 105 13.95 -0.49 -1.34
CA SER A 105 13.13 -1.37 -0.53
C SER A 105 12.22 -2.22 -1.39
N ALA A 106 11.93 -3.45 -0.95
CA ALA A 106 10.86 -4.28 -1.50
C ALA A 106 9.92 -4.74 -0.39
N TRP A 107 8.63 -4.46 -0.54
CA TRP A 107 7.65 -4.69 0.50
C TRP A 107 6.26 -5.04 -0.01
N VAL A 108 5.44 -5.55 0.90
CA VAL A 108 4.03 -5.90 0.69
C VAL A 108 3.19 -5.17 1.74
N GLY A 109 2.04 -4.63 1.35
CA GLY A 109 1.25 -3.78 2.24
C GLY A 109 -0.27 -3.81 2.02
N ILE A 110 -0.97 -3.35 3.05
CA ILE A 110 -2.38 -2.98 3.03
C ILE A 110 -2.49 -1.54 3.46
N SER A 111 -3.16 -0.72 2.67
CA SER A 111 -3.31 0.71 2.95
C SER A 111 -4.76 1.19 2.89
N ASN A 112 -4.94 2.43 3.33
CA ASN A 112 -6.08 3.24 3.00
C ASN A 112 -5.68 4.61 2.44
N TYR A 113 -5.80 4.75 1.11
CA TYR A 113 -5.46 6.00 0.44
C TYR A 113 -6.20 7.23 1.01
N THR A 114 -7.43 7.04 1.48
CA THR A 114 -8.29 8.13 1.99
C THR A 114 -7.81 8.72 3.33
N TYR A 115 -7.19 7.92 4.20
CA TYR A 115 -6.84 8.32 5.57
C TYR A 115 -5.34 8.21 5.89
N GLY A 116 -4.51 7.76 4.94
CA GLY A 116 -3.06 7.79 5.06
C GLY A 116 -2.46 6.78 6.05
N SER A 117 -3.22 5.76 6.46
CA SER A 117 -2.72 4.61 7.22
C SER A 117 -2.29 3.50 6.27
N MET A 118 -1.15 2.89 6.56
CA MET A 118 -0.62 1.78 5.81
C MET A 118 0.13 0.85 6.75
N LEU A 119 -0.11 -0.45 6.61
CA LEU A 119 0.66 -1.49 7.24
C LEU A 119 1.42 -2.24 6.17
N GLN A 120 2.74 -2.24 6.31
CA GLN A 120 3.66 -2.76 5.32
C GLN A 120 4.83 -3.46 5.99
N ALA A 121 5.41 -4.41 5.28
CA ALA A 121 6.58 -5.14 5.73
C ALA A 121 7.42 -5.59 4.53
N GLY A 122 8.73 -5.63 4.72
CA GLY A 122 9.65 -5.87 3.63
C GLY A 122 11.10 -5.93 4.06
N VAL A 123 11.95 -5.68 3.08
CA VAL A 123 13.41 -5.65 3.23
C VAL A 123 13.96 -4.43 2.54
N ASP A 124 14.73 -3.64 3.30
CA ASP A 124 15.56 -2.56 2.79
C ASP A 124 16.93 -3.10 2.43
N TRP A 125 17.56 -2.42 1.48
CA TRP A 125 18.99 -2.55 1.22
C TRP A 125 19.65 -1.19 1.10
N GLU A 126 20.91 -1.16 1.50
CA GLU A 126 21.80 -0.02 1.27
C GLU A 126 23.06 -0.49 0.57
N VAL A 127 23.52 0.26 -0.41
CA VAL A 127 24.72 0.00 -1.19
C VAL A 127 25.68 1.15 -1.00
N GLU A 128 26.78 0.88 -0.33
CA GLU A 128 27.88 1.83 -0.22
C GLU A 128 28.64 1.90 -1.55
N ARG A 129 29.33 3.02 -1.78
CA ARG A 129 30.24 3.18 -2.92
C ARG A 129 31.35 2.13 -3.01
N SER A 130 31.70 1.50 -1.89
CA SER A 130 32.63 0.37 -1.83
C SER A 130 32.09 -0.89 -2.54
N GLY A 131 30.78 -0.95 -2.80
CA GLY A 131 30.06 -2.13 -3.24
C GLY A 131 29.56 -3.01 -2.09
N ASN A 132 29.79 -2.62 -0.83
CA ASN A 132 29.23 -3.30 0.33
C ASN A 132 27.71 -3.11 0.35
N VAL A 133 26.98 -4.21 0.59
CA VAL A 133 25.51 -4.19 0.68
C VAL A 133 25.08 -4.64 2.06
N THR A 134 24.23 -3.85 2.71
CA THR A 134 23.55 -4.21 3.95
C THR A 134 22.06 -4.42 3.68
N TYR A 135 21.42 -5.27 4.48
CA TYR A 135 20.00 -5.58 4.36
C TYR A 135 19.34 -5.53 5.74
N SER A 136 18.12 -5.01 5.79
CA SER A 136 17.34 -4.90 7.02
C SER A 136 15.90 -5.33 6.76
N ALA A 137 15.42 -6.33 7.50
CA ALA A 137 14.00 -6.67 7.49
C ALA A 137 13.23 -5.75 8.44
N TRP A 138 12.01 -5.38 8.06
CA TRP A 138 11.23 -4.40 8.81
C TRP A 138 9.72 -4.59 8.65
N TYR A 139 8.98 -3.96 9.56
CA TYR A 139 7.57 -3.65 9.37
C TYR A 139 7.27 -2.23 9.83
N GLU A 140 6.21 -1.63 9.30
CA GLU A 140 5.76 -0.29 9.65
C GLU A 140 4.24 -0.22 9.61
N TRP A 141 3.66 0.44 10.61
CA TRP A 141 2.25 0.84 10.60
C TRP A 141 2.14 2.36 10.69
N VAL A 142 2.06 3.01 9.53
CA VAL A 142 1.96 4.48 9.42
C VAL A 142 0.77 4.98 10.26
N PRO A 143 0.96 5.98 11.14
CA PRO A 143 2.10 6.91 11.24
C PRO A 143 3.20 6.54 12.26
N TYR A 144 3.19 5.34 12.83
CA TYR A 144 4.36 4.90 13.59
C TYR A 144 5.56 4.72 12.66
N LEU A 145 6.75 4.96 13.22
CA LEU A 145 8.01 4.77 12.53
C LEU A 145 8.26 3.28 12.24
N THR A 146 9.03 3.02 11.19
CA THR A 146 9.58 1.71 10.86
C THR A 146 10.22 1.03 12.07
N THR A 147 9.86 -0.24 12.28
CA THR A 147 10.51 -1.12 13.26
C THR A 147 11.37 -2.13 12.52
N TYR A 148 12.69 -2.02 12.71
CA TYR A 148 13.65 -2.98 12.18
C TYR A 148 13.69 -4.24 13.04
N LEU A 149 13.83 -5.39 12.38
CA LEU A 149 13.78 -6.72 12.98
C LEU A 149 15.20 -7.27 13.10
N ASP A 150 16.01 -6.69 13.96
CA ASP A 150 17.46 -6.93 14.03
C ASP A 150 17.84 -8.40 14.29
N ASP A 151 16.99 -9.16 15.00
CA ASP A 151 17.20 -10.59 15.27
C ASP A 151 16.77 -11.51 14.11
N PHE A 152 16.21 -10.95 13.04
CA PHE A 152 15.73 -11.68 11.87
C PHE A 152 16.66 -11.46 10.66
N GLU A 153 17.68 -12.31 10.56
CA GLU A 153 18.69 -12.23 9.49
C GLU A 153 18.09 -12.46 8.09
N VAL A 154 18.41 -11.53 7.18
CA VAL A 154 18.10 -11.60 5.75
C VAL A 154 19.33 -11.24 4.93
N ARG A 155 19.46 -11.81 3.71
CA ARG A 155 20.60 -11.58 2.81
C ARG A 155 20.15 -11.51 1.36
N GLY A 156 20.91 -10.80 0.53
CA GLY A 156 20.72 -10.82 -0.92
C GLY A 156 20.72 -12.25 -1.47
N GLY A 157 19.72 -12.59 -2.28
CA GLY A 157 19.47 -13.93 -2.81
C GLY A 157 18.55 -14.81 -1.95
N ASP A 158 18.21 -14.42 -0.72
CA ASP A 158 17.20 -15.14 0.06
C ASP A 158 15.80 -14.92 -0.51
N VAL A 159 14.95 -15.95 -0.40
CA VAL A 159 13.54 -15.89 -0.78
C VAL A 159 12.72 -15.49 0.45
N MET A 160 12.16 -14.29 0.41
CA MET A 160 11.31 -13.73 1.45
C MET A 160 9.85 -13.90 1.10
N GLN A 161 9.04 -14.28 2.09
CA GLN A 161 7.58 -14.18 2.05
C GLN A 161 7.11 -13.24 3.14
N VAL A 162 6.19 -12.35 2.78
CA VAL A 162 5.52 -11.43 3.69
C VAL A 162 4.04 -11.79 3.69
N ASP A 163 3.49 -12.03 4.87
CA ASP A 163 2.07 -12.25 5.10
C ASP A 163 1.57 -11.22 6.11
N ILE A 164 0.57 -10.42 5.74
CA ILE A 164 -0.09 -9.46 6.64
C ILE A 164 -1.55 -9.85 6.75
N ALA A 165 -2.08 -9.94 7.97
CA ALA A 165 -3.48 -10.24 8.24
C ALA A 165 -4.05 -9.31 9.31
N THR A 166 -4.98 -8.44 8.94
CA THR A 166 -5.70 -7.58 9.90
C THR A 166 -6.68 -8.42 10.72
N THR A 167 -6.64 -8.27 12.04
CA THR A 167 -7.62 -8.90 12.95
C THR A 167 -8.74 -7.93 13.32
N THR A 168 -8.43 -6.64 13.39
CA THR A 168 -9.39 -5.53 13.49
C THR A 168 -8.86 -4.35 12.66
N PRO A 169 -9.62 -3.25 12.47
CA PRO A 169 -9.08 -2.05 11.84
C PRO A 169 -7.83 -1.47 12.51
N THR A 170 -7.55 -1.81 13.77
CA THR A 170 -6.42 -1.26 14.54
C THR A 170 -5.43 -2.33 15.02
N THR A 171 -5.63 -3.60 14.65
CA THR A 171 -4.73 -4.69 15.03
C THR A 171 -4.51 -5.65 13.87
N ALA A 172 -3.29 -6.17 13.74
CA ALA A 172 -2.92 -7.08 12.66
C ALA A 172 -1.80 -8.02 13.11
N ASN A 173 -1.68 -9.14 12.41
CA ASN A 173 -0.50 -9.99 12.47
C ASN A 173 0.33 -9.75 11.21
N VAL A 174 1.62 -9.47 11.39
CA VAL A 174 2.62 -9.32 10.33
C VAL A 174 3.62 -10.45 10.48
N ARG A 175 3.79 -11.25 9.43
CA ARG A 175 4.71 -12.38 9.42
C ARG A 175 5.69 -12.25 8.27
N LEU A 176 6.98 -12.26 8.57
CA LEU A 176 8.04 -12.37 7.58
C LEU A 176 8.68 -13.75 7.69
N ILE A 177 8.86 -14.42 6.56
CA ILE A 177 9.40 -15.76 6.47
C ILE A 177 10.58 -15.71 5.49
N ASN A 178 11.77 -16.07 5.97
CA ASN A 178 12.91 -16.31 5.11
C ASN A 178 12.84 -17.78 4.69
N VAL A 179 12.22 -18.02 3.53
CA VAL A 179 11.97 -19.35 2.98
C VAL A 179 13.28 -20.08 2.69
N SER A 180 14.35 -19.35 2.33
CA SER A 180 15.68 -19.93 2.10
C SER A 180 16.30 -20.53 3.35
N THR A 181 16.09 -19.92 4.52
CA THR A 181 16.67 -20.37 5.79
C THR A 181 15.68 -21.17 6.66
N GLY A 182 14.39 -21.10 6.35
CA GLY A 182 13.32 -21.72 7.14
C GLY A 182 12.99 -20.97 8.44
N LYS A 183 13.56 -19.79 8.67
CA LYS A 183 13.25 -18.93 9.81
C LYS A 183 12.05 -18.03 9.51
N ASP A 184 11.26 -17.72 10.54
CA ASP A 184 10.20 -16.73 10.47
C ASP A 184 10.12 -15.89 11.74
N ILE A 185 9.50 -14.73 11.62
CA ILE A 185 9.12 -13.85 12.72
C ILE A 185 7.67 -13.41 12.53
N SER A 186 6.92 -13.37 13.62
CA SER A 186 5.51 -13.00 13.66
C SER A 186 5.31 -11.90 14.69
N ILE A 187 4.73 -10.79 14.26
CA ILE A 187 4.49 -9.59 15.07
C ILE A 187 2.99 -9.33 15.14
N ASP A 188 2.46 -9.22 16.36
CA ASP A 188 1.12 -8.68 16.58
C ASP A 188 1.22 -7.16 16.67
N ALA A 189 0.89 -6.49 15.57
CA ALA A 189 0.99 -5.05 15.42
C ALA A 189 -0.32 -4.36 15.84
N THR A 190 -0.18 -3.17 16.43
CA THR A 190 -1.31 -2.30 16.81
C THR A 190 -1.10 -0.93 16.19
N ALA A 191 -2.14 -0.38 15.57
CA ALA A 191 -2.12 0.95 14.98
C ALA A 191 -1.89 2.04 16.03
N ALA A 192 -1.34 3.16 15.60
CA ALA A 192 -1.27 4.36 16.44
C ALA A 192 -2.68 4.82 16.87
N PRO A 193 -2.81 5.53 18.00
CA PRO A 193 -4.04 6.22 18.35
C PRO A 193 -4.58 7.03 17.18
N ASP A 194 -5.89 6.97 16.96
CA ASP A 194 -6.61 7.66 15.88
C ASP A 194 -6.23 7.24 14.44
N SER A 195 -5.40 6.19 14.28
CA SER A 195 -5.10 5.54 13.00
C SER A 195 -5.80 4.19 12.89
N PHE A 196 -6.28 3.84 11.69
CA PHE A 196 -6.91 2.56 11.42
C PHE A 196 -6.80 2.22 9.93
N LEU A 197 -6.77 0.93 9.62
CA LEU A 197 -6.84 0.40 8.26
C LEU A 197 -8.28 0.10 7.87
N THR A 198 -8.67 0.61 6.71
CA THR A 198 -9.93 0.21 6.06
C THR A 198 -9.73 -0.89 5.03
N GLY A 199 -8.49 -1.23 4.66
CA GLY A 199 -8.20 -2.26 3.67
C GLY A 199 -8.70 -1.91 2.28
N ASP A 200 -8.46 -0.67 1.85
CA ASP A 200 -8.93 -0.19 0.54
C ASP A 200 -8.05 -0.71 -0.58
N ASN A 201 -6.76 -0.91 -0.29
CA ASN A 201 -5.77 -1.37 -1.24
C ASN A 201 -4.94 -2.52 -0.67
N ALA A 202 -4.41 -3.33 -1.56
CA ALA A 202 -3.29 -4.22 -1.29
C ALA A 202 -2.23 -3.99 -2.36
N GLU A 203 -0.96 -3.95 -1.94
CA GLU A 203 0.13 -3.54 -2.82
C GLU A 203 1.43 -4.34 -2.62
N TRP A 204 2.20 -4.41 -3.71
CA TRP A 204 3.54 -5.02 -3.77
C TRP A 204 4.45 -4.03 -4.47
N VAL A 205 5.48 -3.55 -3.79
CA VAL A 205 6.17 -2.32 -4.18
C VAL A 205 7.68 -2.50 -4.08
N MET A 206 8.38 -1.93 -5.06
CA MET A 206 9.76 -1.48 -4.96
C MET A 206 9.73 0.03 -4.69
N GLU A 207 10.36 0.46 -3.60
CA GLU A 207 10.37 1.85 -3.17
C GLU A 207 11.78 2.44 -3.10
N ASP A 208 11.91 3.67 -3.61
CA ASP A 208 12.95 4.61 -3.24
C ASP A 208 12.46 5.38 -2.01
N PHE A 209 12.88 4.95 -0.82
CA PHE A 209 12.31 5.45 0.44
C PHE A 209 13.06 6.67 0.96
N SER A 210 12.33 7.56 1.61
CA SER A 210 12.92 8.75 2.25
C SER A 210 13.75 8.35 3.46
N ASP A 211 14.99 8.85 3.53
CA ASP A 211 15.88 8.74 4.68
C ASP A 211 16.17 10.14 5.25
N GLU A 212 15.91 10.30 6.55
CA GLU A 212 16.02 11.59 7.26
C GLU A 212 15.32 12.79 6.56
N GLY A 213 14.22 12.51 5.85
CA GLY A 213 13.43 13.53 5.12
C GLY A 213 14.02 13.92 3.77
N LYS A 214 14.94 13.13 3.22
CA LYS A 214 15.49 13.27 1.87
C LYS A 214 15.31 11.98 1.10
N LEU A 215 15.16 12.09 -0.20
CA LEU A 215 15.22 10.93 -1.08
C LEU A 215 16.70 10.64 -1.41
N PRO A 216 17.28 9.52 -0.92
CA PRO A 216 18.61 9.10 -1.31
C PRO A 216 18.62 8.68 -2.79
N PRO A 217 19.80 8.49 -3.42
CA PRO A 217 19.84 7.90 -4.75
C PRO A 217 19.39 6.43 -4.71
N LEU A 218 18.57 6.03 -5.67
CA LEU A 218 18.11 4.65 -5.84
C LEU A 218 19.25 3.74 -6.35
N ALA A 219 19.44 2.60 -5.68
CA ALA A 219 20.41 1.58 -6.08
C ALA A 219 19.97 0.80 -7.32
N ASP A 220 20.92 0.35 -8.16
CA ASP A 220 20.62 -0.58 -9.26
C ASP A 220 20.38 -1.99 -8.69
N PHE A 221 19.12 -2.28 -8.35
CA PHE A 221 18.69 -3.58 -7.84
C PHE A 221 18.51 -4.65 -8.92
N GLY A 222 18.71 -4.31 -10.20
CA GLY A 222 18.44 -5.19 -11.32
C GLY A 222 16.93 -5.45 -11.50
N GLU A 223 16.44 -6.55 -10.96
CA GLU A 223 15.03 -6.96 -11.06
C GLU A 223 14.57 -7.64 -9.77
N VAL A 224 13.39 -7.25 -9.30
CA VAL A 224 12.65 -7.91 -8.22
C VAL A 224 11.38 -8.49 -8.81
N VAL A 225 11.14 -9.79 -8.57
CA VAL A 225 9.91 -10.45 -8.98
C VAL A 225 9.13 -10.86 -7.74
N PHE A 226 7.99 -10.21 -7.53
CA PHE A 226 6.99 -10.71 -6.59
C PHE A 226 6.26 -11.90 -7.22
N THR A 227 6.06 -12.93 -6.41
CA THR A 227 5.36 -14.17 -6.73
C THR A 227 4.35 -14.46 -5.63
N ASN A 228 3.38 -15.33 -5.89
CA ASN A 228 2.26 -15.61 -4.98
C ASN A 228 1.52 -14.34 -4.53
N ALA A 229 1.55 -13.27 -5.35
CA ALA A 229 0.88 -12.03 -5.06
C ALA A 229 -0.64 -12.24 -5.07
N SER A 230 -1.27 -12.13 -3.90
CA SER A 230 -2.72 -12.19 -3.75
C SER A 230 -3.16 -11.49 -2.46
N ALA A 231 -4.42 -11.06 -2.43
CA ALA A 231 -5.02 -10.49 -1.22
C ALA A 231 -6.39 -11.11 -0.96
N LYS A 232 -6.76 -11.25 0.31
CA LYS A 232 -8.05 -11.77 0.73
C LYS A 232 -8.91 -10.65 1.27
N THR A 233 -10.17 -10.66 0.91
CA THR A 233 -11.16 -9.70 1.42
C THR A 233 -11.92 -10.23 2.63
N SER A 234 -12.60 -9.33 3.35
CA SER A 234 -13.40 -9.63 4.54
C SER A 234 -14.56 -10.60 4.28
N THR A 235 -14.98 -10.75 3.02
CA THR A 235 -16.00 -11.72 2.62
C THR A 235 -15.43 -13.11 2.28
N GLY A 236 -14.11 -13.24 2.31
CA GLY A 236 -13.38 -14.49 2.03
C GLY A 236 -12.96 -14.67 0.58
N TRP A 237 -13.27 -13.74 -0.32
CA TRP A 237 -12.76 -13.77 -1.69
C TRP A 237 -11.25 -13.54 -1.70
N VAL A 238 -10.56 -14.25 -2.59
CA VAL A 238 -9.13 -14.04 -2.87
C VAL A 238 -9.05 -13.35 -4.22
N GLU A 239 -8.52 -12.13 -4.22
CA GLU A 239 -8.24 -11.35 -5.42
C GLU A 239 -6.82 -11.66 -5.90
N ASP A 240 -6.70 -11.86 -7.21
CA ASP A 240 -5.45 -11.97 -7.92
C ASP A 240 -5.06 -10.61 -8.52
N LEU A 241 -4.02 -10.55 -9.35
CA LEU A 241 -3.56 -9.31 -9.98
C LEU A 241 -4.43 -8.84 -11.16
N GLY A 242 -5.50 -9.55 -11.52
CA GLY A 242 -6.39 -9.18 -12.61
C GLY A 242 -6.97 -7.77 -12.42
N GLY A 243 -6.63 -6.86 -13.35
CA GLY A 243 -7.05 -5.46 -13.27
C GLY A 243 -6.27 -4.61 -12.25
N ALA A 244 -5.14 -5.11 -11.72
CA ALA A 244 -4.26 -4.32 -10.89
C ALA A 244 -3.76 -3.07 -11.63
N THR A 245 -3.60 -1.96 -10.90
CA THR A 245 -2.90 -0.78 -11.41
C THR A 245 -1.40 -1.01 -11.28
N ILE A 246 -0.68 -0.88 -12.39
CA ILE A 246 0.78 -0.87 -12.47
C ILE A 246 1.27 0.55 -12.15
N ILE A 247 2.33 0.64 -11.34
CA ILE A 247 3.04 1.88 -11.02
C ILE A 247 4.47 1.78 -11.56
N ASN A 248 4.84 2.73 -12.40
CA ASN A 248 6.21 2.92 -12.85
C ASN A 248 6.87 4.07 -12.09
N MET A 249 8.15 3.93 -11.75
CA MET A 249 8.87 5.02 -11.08
C MET A 249 9.46 5.98 -12.11
N VAL A 250 9.11 7.25 -12.00
CA VAL A 250 9.62 8.33 -12.83
C VAL A 250 10.25 9.41 -11.94
N GLN A 251 11.56 9.59 -12.07
CA GLN A 251 12.33 10.60 -11.37
C GLN A 251 12.95 11.57 -12.39
N ASP A 252 12.89 12.87 -12.11
CA ASP A 252 13.39 13.93 -13.00
C ASP A 252 12.88 13.81 -14.46
N GLY A 253 11.64 13.35 -14.62
CA GLY A 253 11.00 13.15 -15.92
C GLY A 253 11.50 11.94 -16.71
N LYS A 254 12.28 11.04 -16.09
CA LYS A 254 12.79 9.80 -16.69
C LYS A 254 12.22 8.59 -15.98
N LEU A 255 11.84 7.58 -16.76
CA LEU A 255 11.53 6.25 -16.23
C LEU A 255 12.81 5.66 -15.64
N VAL A 256 12.79 5.35 -14.34
CA VAL A 256 13.92 4.74 -13.60
C VAL A 256 13.59 3.33 -13.12
N VAL A 257 12.32 2.98 -12.98
CA VAL A 257 11.86 1.62 -12.70
C VAL A 257 10.63 1.30 -13.52
N ASP A 258 10.67 0.19 -14.25
CA ASP A 258 9.58 -0.32 -15.07
C ASP A 258 8.94 -1.55 -14.40
N THR A 259 7.60 -1.56 -14.32
CA THR A 259 6.84 -2.68 -13.77
C THR A 259 5.99 -3.36 -14.85
N HIS A 260 5.98 -4.68 -14.81
CA HIS A 260 5.14 -5.53 -15.63
C HIS A 260 4.47 -6.63 -14.81
N ILE A 261 3.26 -7.03 -15.18
CA ILE A 261 2.51 -8.14 -14.55
C ILE A 261 2.49 -9.32 -15.53
N PRO A 262 3.44 -10.27 -15.44
CA PRO A 262 3.52 -11.40 -16.38
C PRO A 262 2.44 -12.46 -16.16
N SER A 263 1.82 -12.52 -14.97
CA SER A 263 0.72 -13.44 -14.68
C SER A 263 -0.17 -12.92 -13.55
N LEU A 264 -1.28 -13.60 -13.28
CA LEU A 264 -2.24 -13.22 -12.22
C LEU A 264 -1.65 -13.23 -10.80
N SER A 265 -0.44 -13.73 -10.59
CA SER A 265 0.19 -13.80 -9.26
C SER A 265 1.66 -13.40 -9.27
N GLN A 266 2.12 -12.73 -10.33
CA GLN A 266 3.51 -12.28 -10.45
C GLN A 266 3.59 -10.82 -10.91
N ILE A 267 4.56 -10.10 -10.35
CA ILE A 267 4.89 -8.72 -10.69
C ILE A 267 6.40 -8.68 -10.87
N ALA A 268 6.87 -8.31 -12.07
CA ALA A 268 8.28 -8.09 -12.35
C ALA A 268 8.55 -6.58 -12.34
N ILE A 269 9.48 -6.15 -11.49
CA ILE A 269 9.85 -4.75 -11.29
C ILE A 269 11.33 -4.62 -11.59
N LYS A 270 11.70 -3.78 -12.55
CA LYS A 270 13.04 -3.73 -13.10
C LYS A 270 13.61 -2.32 -13.07
N TYR A 271 14.81 -2.20 -12.51
CA TYR A 271 15.60 -0.98 -12.60
C TYR A 271 15.97 -0.71 -14.07
N VAL A 272 15.74 0.51 -14.54
CA VAL A 272 16.10 0.96 -15.88
C VAL A 272 17.00 2.19 -15.79
N LYS A 273 18.06 2.19 -16.59
CA LYS A 273 19.09 3.24 -16.61
C LYS A 273 18.66 4.48 -17.36
#